data_AF-H0UJU1-F1
#
_entry.id   AF-H0UJU1-F1
#
_cell.length_a   1.000
_cell.length_b   1.000
_cell.length_c   1.000
_cell.angle_alpha   90.00
_cell.angle_beta   90.00
_cell.angle_gamma   90.00
#
_symmetry.space_group_name_H-M   'P 1'
#
loop_
_entity.id
_entity.type
_entity.pdbx_description
1 polymer ?
#
loop_
_entity_poly.entity_id
_entity_poly.type
_entity_poly.pdbx_seq_one_letter_code
_entity_poly.pdbx_strand_id
1 'polypeptide(L)' 'MLNRRTIEDMCKAAEAGSSAESAWAAQICRQLLDLQVGETVKVSFEPGEEFLITCCQEGYELE' A
#
# COMPACT_ATOMS: atom_id res chain seq x y z
N MET A 1 -2.01 -10.50 -6.86
CA MET A 1 -1.03 -10.60 -5.76
C MET A 1 0.09 -9.60 -6.01
N LEU A 2 0.28 -8.66 -5.09
CA LEU A 2 1.33 -7.64 -5.15
C LEU A 2 2.53 -8.11 -4.33
N ASN A 3 3.71 -8.18 -4.93
CA ASN A 3 4.92 -8.55 -4.20
C ASN A 3 5.40 -7.39 -3.33
N ARG A 4 5.99 -7.72 -2.17
CA ARG A 4 6.52 -6.70 -1.23
C ARG A 4 7.51 -5.74 -1.88
N ARG A 5 8.37 -6.26 -2.76
CA ARG A 5 9.33 -5.45 -3.51
C ARG A 5 8.67 -4.42 -4.43
N THR A 6 7.51 -4.75 -5.02
CA THR A 6 6.74 -3.79 -5.82
C THR A 6 6.21 -2.66 -4.94
N ILE A 7 5.73 -2.95 -3.72
CA ILE A 7 5.28 -1.92 -2.77
C ILE A 7 6.45 -1.04 -2.31
N GLU A 8 7.63 -1.62 -2.08
CA GLU A 8 8.85 -0.86 -1.74
C GLU A 8 9.26 0.10 -2.87
N ASP A 9 9.23 -0.37 -4.12
CA ASP A 9 9.57 0.45 -5.29
C ASP A 9 8.51 1.56 -5.51
N MET A 10 7.22 1.24 -5.32
CA MET A 10 6.14 2.24 -5.33
C MET A 10 6.31 3.29 -4.23
N CYS A 11 6.69 2.87 -3.02
CA CYS A 11 6.94 3.77 -1.90
C CYS A 11 8.05 4.77 -2.24
N LYS A 12 9.18 4.30 -2.79
CA LYS A 12 10.29 5.16 -3.20
C LYS A 12 9.90 6.14 -4.31
N ALA A 13 9.13 5.67 -5.29
CA ALA A 13 8.65 6.53 -6.37
C ALA A 13 7.68 7.60 -5.85
N ALA A 14 6.79 7.23 -4.93
CA ALA A 14 5.86 8.15 -4.29
C ALA A 14 6.57 9.17 -3.39
N GLU A 15 7.59 8.76 -2.63
CA GLU A 15 8.40 9.66 -1.79
C GLU A 15 9.24 10.66 -2.61
N ALA A 16 9.61 10.30 -3.84
CA ALA A 16 10.30 11.20 -4.76
C ALA A 16 9.36 12.24 -5.41
N GLY A 17 8.03 12.00 -5.35
CA GLY A 17 7.02 12.91 -5.86
C GLY A 17 6.72 14.05 -4.89
N SER A 18 6.37 15.23 -5.43
CA SER A 18 6.11 16.43 -4.63
C SER A 18 4.64 16.84 -4.58
N SER A 19 3.73 16.00 -5.09
CA SER A 19 2.28 16.26 -5.06
C SER A 19 1.62 15.69 -3.80
N ALA A 20 0.43 16.19 -3.48
CA ALA A 20 -0.39 15.65 -2.40
C ALA A 20 -0.74 14.17 -2.63
N GLU A 21 -0.96 13.78 -3.87
CA GLU A 21 -1.23 12.39 -4.27
C GLU A 21 -0.02 11.49 -4.02
N SER A 22 1.18 11.99 -4.32
CA SER A 22 2.45 11.28 -4.04
C SER A 22 2.67 11.10 -2.55
N ALA A 23 2.43 12.13 -1.73
CA ALA A 23 2.54 12.04 -0.28
C ALA A 23 1.54 11.04 0.31
N TRP A 24 0.30 11.05 -0.19
CA TRP A 24 -0.72 10.08 0.22
C TRP A 24 -0.34 8.64 -0.18
N ALA A 25 0.10 8.42 -1.42
CA ALA A 25 0.54 7.11 -1.89
C ALA A 25 1.74 6.58 -1.08
N ALA A 26 2.70 7.45 -0.70
CA ALA A 26 3.82 7.07 0.16
C ALA A 26 3.35 6.66 1.56
N GLN A 27 2.37 7.34 2.12
CA GLN A 27 1.78 6.99 3.42
C GLN A 27 1.13 5.59 3.38
N ILE A 28 0.36 5.31 2.33
CA ILE A 28 -0.30 4.02 2.13
C ILE A 28 0.75 2.91 1.99
N CYS A 29 1.78 3.13 1.17
CA CYS A 29 2.85 2.15 0.99
C CYS A 29 3.58 1.85 2.31
N ARG A 30 3.84 2.87 3.15
CA ARG A 30 4.44 2.66 4.48
C ARG A 30 3.53 1.84 5.40
N GLN A 31 2.23 2.13 5.41
CA GLN A 31 1.26 1.31 6.16
C GLN A 31 1.30 -0.15 5.72
N LEU A 32 1.33 -0.40 4.41
CA LEU A 32 1.42 -1.76 3.88
C LEU A 32 2.71 -2.46 4.29
N LEU A 33 3.85 -1.77 4.27
CA LEU A 33 5.13 -2.34 4.65
C LEU A 33 5.23 -2.65 6.15
N ASP A 34 4.47 -1.95 6.99
CA ASP A 34 4.44 -2.17 8.45
C ASP A 34 3.55 -3.35 8.86
N LEU A 35 2.60 -3.76 7.99
CA LEU A 35 1.73 -4.91 8.24
C LEU A 35 2.55 -6.20 8.43
N GLN A 36 2.15 -6.95 9.45
CA GLN A 36 2.59 -8.31 9.67
C GLN A 36 1.76 -9.29 8.83
N VAL A 37 2.34 -10.46 8.54
CA VAL A 37 1.62 -11.52 7.80
C VAL A 37 0.35 -11.92 8.57
N GLY A 38 -0.78 -11.90 7.86
CA GLY A 38 -2.11 -12.17 8.39
C GLY A 38 -2.88 -10.90 8.81
N GLU A 39 -2.25 -9.72 8.79
CA GLU A 39 -2.94 -8.46 9.05
C GLU A 39 -3.55 -7.88 7.78
N THR A 40 -4.69 -7.21 7.94
CA THR A 40 -5.43 -6.57 6.86
C THR A 40 -5.56 -5.08 7.14
N VAL A 41 -5.31 -4.24 6.14
CA VAL A 41 -5.60 -2.82 6.17
C VAL A 41 -6.69 -2.48 5.17
N LYS A 42 -7.53 -1.51 5.54
CA LYS A 42 -8.53 -0.93 4.64
C LYS A 42 -8.00 0.39 4.12
N VAL A 43 -7.98 0.55 2.81
CA VAL A 43 -7.50 1.76 2.14
C VAL A 43 -8.51 2.26 1.13
N SER A 44 -8.72 3.58 1.12
CA SER A 44 -9.67 4.24 0.21
C SER A 44 -8.90 5.15 -0.73
N PHE A 45 -8.84 4.80 -2.02
CA PHE A 45 -8.20 5.63 -3.04
C PHE A 45 -9.11 6.77 -3.48
N GLU A 46 -10.41 6.52 -3.54
CA GLU A 46 -11.43 7.50 -3.86
C GLU A 46 -12.59 7.44 -2.85
N PRO A 47 -13.36 8.54 -2.68
CA PRO A 47 -14.54 8.52 -1.84
C PRO A 47 -15.56 7.49 -2.35
N GLY A 48 -15.76 6.42 -1.58
CA GLY A 48 -16.69 5.34 -1.92
C GLY A 48 -16.04 4.11 -2.56
N GLU A 49 -14.73 4.13 -2.81
CA GLU A 49 -13.97 2.96 -3.23
C GLU A 49 -13.00 2.56 -2.11
N GLU A 50 -13.30 1.43 -1.48
CA GLU A 50 -12.53 0.91 -0.36
C GLU A 50 -11.99 -0.47 -0.74
N PHE A 51 -10.68 -0.64 -0.59
CA PHE A 51 -9.99 -1.89 -0.85
C PHE A 51 -9.48 -2.47 0.46
N LEU A 52 -9.64 -3.78 0.60
CA LEU A 52 -9.01 -4.52 1.69
C LEU A 52 -7.71 -5.11 1.18
N ILE A 53 -6.62 -4.81 1.88
CA ILE A 53 -5.30 -5.31 1.54
C ILE A 53 -4.81 -6.17 2.69
N THR A 54 -4.67 -7.47 2.44
CA THR A 54 -4.19 -8.46 3.40
C THR A 54 -2.73 -8.78 3.12
N CYS A 55 -1.88 -8.72 4.15
CA CYS A 55 -0.49 -9.16 4.04
C CYS A 55 -0.41 -10.69 4.15
N CYS A 56 0.11 -11.33 3.10
CA CYS A 56 0.28 -12.77 3.00
C CYS A 56 1.77 -13.12 2.96
N GLN A 57 2.14 -14.39 3.15
CA GLN A 57 3.56 -14.80 3.12
C GLN A 57 4.27 -14.44 1.80
N GLU A 58 3.54 -14.43 0.69
CA GLU A 58 4.07 -14.13 -0.64
C GLU A 58 4.01 -12.62 -1.00
N GLY A 59 3.34 -11.78 -0.18
CA GLY A 59 3.19 -10.35 -0.46
C GLY A 59 1.86 -9.79 0.06
N TYR A 60 1.05 -9.25 -0.85
CA TYR A 60 -0.24 -8.63 -0.54
C TYR A 60 -1.34 -9.12 -1.48
N GLU A 61 -2.49 -9.40 -0.89
CA GLU A 61 -3.72 -9.76 -1.58
C GLU A 61 -4.71 -8.60 -1.49
N LEU A 62 -5.42 -8.33 -2.58
CA LEU A 62 -6.38 -7.24 -2.70
C LEU A 62 -7.77 -7.84 -2.85
N GLU A 63 -8.69 -7.43 -1.98
CA GLU A 63 -10.09 -7.87 -1.95
C GLU A 63 -11.05 -6.68 -2.07
#